data_AF-A0A9E0RP61-F1
#
_entry.id   AF-A0A9E0RP61-F1
#
_cell.length_a   1.000
_cell.length_b   1.000
_cell.length_c   1.000
_cell.angle_alpha   90.00
_cell.angle_beta   90.00
_cell.angle_gamma   90.00
#
_symmetry.space_group_name_H-M   'P 1'
#
loop_
_entity.id
_entity.type
_entity.pdbx_description
1 polymer ?
#
loop_
_entity_poly.entity_id
_entity_poly.type
_entity_poly.pdbx_seq_one_letter_code
_entity_poly.pdbx_strand_id
1 'polypeptide(L)'
;MDKQQRFARVILNGFYAYFAEFENITLAARTRFEKAEWSSMQDISSRRIDIYKETVMETLDVARLIAGDQIEDLTFWAETRSLYADLVQGMTNFEIAETFYNSIFNSHFGHRSIRNEYAFVFSPQGDVPPVDMGRVVNHYSVGEGFAQAFTQLLEDYAFSIPYEDLARDVASITSAIDRHLAPRFDVTHPDIELQVLEHHFFRNKASYIVGRLYVAGEQMPFVLPLLHNDSEEAPAVYVDAFLFGPDQVSLLFSFTRSYFMVDASIPSQYVLFLQQLMPKKEISEIYSSIGHFRHGKTYFYRTSTRHIRSTEDQFIVAPGIKGMVMAVFTLPSYEYVFKIIKDRFTPPKEVTHQIVKDKYHLVKRWDRAGRMADTQEFNNLVFDASRFSDELMEELYATCPSQLRINGRALIIKHCYVERRMNPLNLYLQEASDDEVNEVM
;
A
#
# COMPACT_ATOMS: atom_id res chain seq x y z
N MET A 1 6.99 27.28 27.06
CA MET A 1 6.84 26.64 25.75
C MET A 1 5.58 27.21 25.14
N ASP A 2 5.70 27.81 23.96
CA ASP A 2 4.57 28.43 23.28
C ASP A 2 3.47 27.38 22.96
N LYS A 3 2.20 27.82 22.88
CA LYS A 3 1.05 26.92 22.69
C LYS A 3 1.16 26.12 21.39
N GLN A 4 1.64 26.74 20.31
CA GLN A 4 1.81 26.07 19.00
C GLN A 4 2.87 24.98 19.05
N GLN A 5 4.00 25.25 19.72
CA GLN A 5 5.05 24.25 19.91
C GLN A 5 4.52 23.02 20.66
N ARG A 6 3.70 23.22 21.70
CA ARG A 6 3.07 22.10 22.43
C ARG A 6 2.08 21.33 21.53
N PHE A 7 1.31 22.03 20.71
CA PHE A 7 0.37 21.42 19.78
C PHE A 7 1.09 20.56 18.72
N ALA A 8 2.13 21.10 18.07
CA ALA A 8 2.95 20.37 17.10
C ALA A 8 3.61 19.13 17.74
N ARG A 9 4.15 19.26 18.95
CA ARG A 9 4.76 18.14 19.70
C ARG A 9 3.75 17.06 20.07
N VAL A 10 2.52 17.41 20.42
CA VAL A 10 1.48 16.39 20.70
C VAL A 10 1.13 15.59 19.45
N ILE A 11 1.01 16.24 18.29
CA ILE A 11 0.80 15.53 17.03
C ILE A 11 1.97 14.57 16.75
N LEU A 12 3.20 15.03 16.96
CA LEU A 12 4.39 14.21 16.73
C LEU A 12 4.50 13.03 17.71
N ASN A 13 4.19 13.24 18.99
CA ASN A 13 4.13 12.17 19.98
C ASN A 13 3.04 11.15 19.66
N GLY A 14 1.89 11.60 19.15
CA GLY A 14 0.85 10.71 18.63
C GLY A 14 1.33 9.85 17.47
N PHE A 15 2.10 10.42 16.54
CA PHE A 15 2.76 9.67 15.48
C PHE A 15 3.73 8.62 16.04
N TYR A 16 4.60 8.98 16.99
CA TYR A 16 5.52 8.02 17.61
C TYR A 16 4.78 6.88 18.32
N ALA A 17 3.70 7.18 19.05
CA ALA A 17 2.89 6.16 19.71
C ALA A 17 2.24 5.20 18.70
N TYR A 18 1.67 5.74 17.61
CA TYR A 18 1.13 4.94 16.52
C TYR A 18 2.20 4.04 15.89
N PHE A 19 3.36 4.62 15.57
CA PHE A 19 4.41 3.91 14.83
C PHE A 19 5.01 2.78 15.67
N ALA A 20 5.27 3.04 16.96
CA ALA A 20 5.73 2.01 17.89
C ALA A 20 4.73 0.85 18.03
N GLU A 21 3.43 1.13 18.12
CA GLU A 21 2.41 0.08 18.19
C GLU A 21 2.32 -0.72 16.87
N PHE A 22 2.43 -0.02 15.73
CA PHE A 22 2.48 -0.64 14.41
C PHE A 22 3.68 -1.59 14.26
N GLU A 23 4.86 -1.20 14.75
CA GLU A 23 6.07 -2.02 14.78
C GLU A 23 5.92 -3.20 15.75
N ASN A 24 5.44 -2.98 16.97
CA ASN A 24 5.23 -4.05 17.97
C ASN A 24 4.32 -5.16 17.46
N ILE A 25 3.21 -4.78 16.82
CA ILE A 25 2.31 -5.73 16.16
C ILE A 25 3.06 -6.55 15.11
N THR A 26 3.89 -5.88 14.32
CA THR A 26 4.62 -6.46 13.20
C THR A 26 5.73 -7.41 13.66
N LEU A 27 6.49 -7.04 14.68
CA LEU A 27 7.53 -7.87 15.31
C LEU A 27 6.96 -9.21 15.80
N ALA A 28 5.77 -9.18 16.39
CA ALA A 28 5.11 -10.36 16.90
C ALA A 28 4.50 -11.27 15.78
N ALA A 29 4.55 -10.87 14.51
CA ALA A 29 4.09 -11.69 13.39
C ALA A 29 4.93 -12.96 13.22
N ARG A 30 6.25 -12.87 13.45
CA ARG A 30 7.17 -14.02 13.42
C ARG A 30 6.74 -15.10 14.41
N THR A 31 6.55 -14.75 15.67
CA THR A 31 6.15 -15.72 16.70
C THR A 31 4.78 -16.34 16.43
N ARG A 32 3.83 -15.59 15.85
CA ARG A 32 2.52 -16.13 15.46
C ARG A 32 2.64 -17.16 14.33
N PHE A 33 3.51 -16.88 13.35
CA PHE A 33 3.82 -17.82 12.28
C PHE A 33 4.49 -19.09 12.81
N GLU A 34 5.51 -18.96 13.67
CA GLU A 34 6.22 -20.08 14.30
C GLU A 34 5.31 -20.99 15.13
N LYS A 35 4.23 -20.44 15.70
CA LYS A 35 3.24 -21.17 16.50
C LYS A 35 2.01 -21.62 15.72
N ALA A 36 1.96 -21.38 14.41
CA ALA A 36 0.79 -21.63 13.57
C ALA A 36 -0.53 -20.98 14.08
N GLU A 37 -0.45 -19.81 14.74
CA GLU A 37 -1.62 -19.11 15.30
C GLU A 37 -2.38 -18.31 14.22
N TRP A 38 -2.94 -19.00 13.23
CA TRP A 38 -3.51 -18.39 12.02
C TRP A 38 -4.68 -17.43 12.28
N SER A 39 -5.57 -17.76 13.21
CA SER A 39 -6.69 -16.88 13.59
C SER A 39 -6.18 -15.58 14.21
N SER A 40 -5.22 -15.69 15.15
CA SER A 40 -4.55 -14.55 15.78
C SER A 40 -3.84 -13.66 14.75
N MET A 41 -3.22 -14.27 13.73
CA MET A 41 -2.58 -13.57 12.62
C MET A 41 -3.57 -12.74 11.79
N GLN A 42 -4.78 -13.25 11.56
CA GLN A 42 -5.84 -12.53 10.86
C GLN A 42 -6.40 -11.37 11.70
N ASP A 43 -6.65 -11.60 12.98
CA ASP A 43 -7.17 -10.59 13.91
C ASP A 43 -6.17 -9.43 14.05
N ILE A 44 -4.88 -9.74 14.20
CA ILE A 44 -3.85 -8.71 14.37
C ILE A 44 -3.61 -7.92 13.09
N SER A 45 -3.72 -8.55 11.92
CA SER A 45 -3.67 -7.85 10.62
C SER A 45 -4.78 -6.80 10.51
N SER A 46 -5.99 -7.14 10.94
CA SER A 46 -7.11 -6.19 11.03
C SER A 46 -6.85 -5.08 12.04
N ARG A 47 -6.33 -5.43 13.23
CA ARG A 47 -5.95 -4.46 14.27
C ARG A 47 -4.94 -3.43 13.76
N ARG A 48 -3.91 -3.88 13.02
CA ARG A 48 -2.87 -3.02 12.43
C ARG A 48 -3.44 -1.97 11.48
N ILE A 49 -4.57 -2.23 10.83
CA ILE A 49 -5.29 -1.26 9.99
C ILE A 49 -6.02 -0.22 10.86
N ASP A 50 -6.63 -0.66 11.95
CA ASP A 50 -7.50 0.18 12.79
C ASP A 50 -6.74 1.13 13.71
N ILE A 51 -5.58 0.71 14.24
CA ILE A 51 -4.77 1.51 15.19
C ILE A 51 -4.49 2.93 14.69
N TYR A 52 -4.27 3.11 13.38
CA TYR A 52 -3.99 4.43 12.83
C TYR A 52 -5.13 5.41 13.11
N LYS A 53 -6.37 4.99 12.86
CA LYS A 53 -7.54 5.87 13.03
C LYS A 53 -7.78 6.16 14.51
N GLU A 54 -7.60 5.16 15.35
CA GLU A 54 -7.77 5.29 16.80
C GLU A 54 -6.76 6.28 17.38
N THR A 55 -5.47 6.09 17.11
CA THR A 55 -4.41 6.99 17.60
C THR A 55 -4.57 8.41 17.05
N VAL A 56 -5.03 8.58 15.81
CA VAL A 56 -5.36 9.92 15.27
C VAL A 56 -6.47 10.60 16.10
N MET A 57 -7.54 9.88 16.45
CA MET A 57 -8.63 10.46 17.23
C MET A 57 -8.21 10.78 18.66
N GLU A 58 -7.50 9.86 19.33
CA GLU A 58 -6.95 10.06 20.68
C GLU A 58 -6.00 11.26 20.72
N THR A 59 -5.09 11.36 19.74
CA THR A 59 -4.16 12.49 19.63
C THR A 59 -4.91 13.80 19.38
N LEU A 60 -5.94 13.77 18.54
CA LEU A 60 -6.75 14.96 18.23
C LEU A 60 -7.47 15.49 19.47
N ASP A 61 -7.96 14.63 20.36
CA ASP A 61 -8.62 15.07 21.59
C ASP A 61 -7.67 15.80 22.53
N VAL A 62 -6.42 15.32 22.67
CA VAL A 62 -5.37 16.04 23.42
C VAL A 62 -4.97 17.34 22.71
N ALA A 63 -4.84 17.30 21.39
CA ALA A 63 -4.48 18.46 20.57
C ALA A 63 -5.53 19.60 20.72
N ARG A 64 -6.83 19.25 20.74
CA ARG A 64 -7.94 20.18 21.00
C ARG A 64 -7.80 20.87 22.35
N LEU A 65 -7.45 20.13 23.41
CA LEU A 65 -7.25 20.71 24.74
C LEU A 65 -6.11 21.74 24.77
N ILE A 66 -5.03 21.49 24.04
CA ILE A 66 -3.88 22.40 23.99
C ILE A 66 -4.19 23.66 23.19
N ALA A 67 -4.79 23.50 22.00
CA ALA A 67 -5.10 24.61 21.12
C ALA A 67 -6.21 25.51 21.70
N GLY A 68 -7.24 24.90 22.31
CA GLY A 68 -8.47 25.60 22.69
C GLY A 68 -9.13 26.22 21.46
N ASP A 69 -9.65 27.44 21.58
CA ASP A 69 -10.35 28.14 20.50
C ASP A 69 -9.48 28.40 19.25
N GLN A 70 -8.15 28.39 19.38
CA GLN A 70 -7.24 28.60 18.26
C GLN A 70 -7.19 27.43 17.28
N ILE A 71 -7.77 26.27 17.62
CA ILE A 71 -7.79 25.13 16.71
C ILE A 71 -8.59 25.41 15.43
N GLU A 72 -9.55 26.33 15.49
CA GLU A 72 -10.35 26.74 14.32
C GLU A 72 -9.61 27.74 13.41
N ASP A 73 -8.50 28.32 13.86
CA ASP A 73 -7.75 29.33 13.12
C ASP A 73 -6.75 28.70 12.14
N LEU A 74 -6.97 28.90 10.84
CA LEU A 74 -6.06 28.40 9.79
C LEU A 74 -4.66 29.04 9.84
N THR A 75 -4.52 30.23 10.41
CA THR A 75 -3.22 30.88 10.63
C THR A 75 -2.42 30.11 11.66
N PHE A 76 -3.06 29.71 12.77
CA PHE A 76 -2.48 28.84 13.78
C PHE A 76 -2.00 27.50 13.18
N TRP A 77 -2.77 26.91 12.25
CA TRP A 77 -2.35 25.70 11.53
C TRP A 77 -1.19 25.94 10.57
N ALA A 78 -1.15 27.06 9.85
CA ALA A 78 -0.02 27.39 8.96
C ALA A 78 1.30 27.53 9.72
N GLU A 79 1.27 28.22 10.86
CA GLU A 79 2.42 28.38 11.75
C GLU A 79 2.82 27.05 12.38
N THR A 80 1.83 26.26 12.84
CA THR A 80 2.06 24.91 13.37
C THR A 80 2.68 24.00 12.31
N ARG A 81 2.20 24.02 11.06
CA ARG A 81 2.74 23.20 9.96
C ARG A 81 4.22 23.48 9.75
N SER A 82 4.61 24.76 9.79
CA SER A 82 6.02 25.17 9.65
C SER A 82 6.86 24.63 10.81
N LEU A 83 6.41 24.82 12.05
CA LEU A 83 7.08 24.24 13.23
C LEU A 83 7.15 22.71 13.18
N TYR A 84 6.09 22.05 12.72
CA TYR A 84 6.04 20.60 12.59
C TYR A 84 7.03 20.10 11.54
N ALA A 85 7.15 20.79 10.41
CA ALA A 85 8.14 20.49 9.38
C ALA A 85 9.57 20.53 9.94
N ASP A 86 9.90 21.54 10.75
CA ASP A 86 11.19 21.65 11.42
C ASP A 86 11.41 20.52 12.43
N LEU A 87 10.36 20.13 13.19
CA LEU A 87 10.45 19.05 14.17
C LEU A 87 10.71 17.68 13.52
N VAL A 88 10.13 17.43 12.34
CA VAL A 88 10.32 16.16 11.62
C VAL A 88 11.51 16.17 10.68
N GLN A 89 12.23 17.29 10.59
CA GLN A 89 13.38 17.41 9.72
C GLN A 89 14.48 16.43 10.14
N GLY A 90 14.97 15.64 9.18
CA GLY A 90 16.01 14.64 9.42
C GLY A 90 15.50 13.33 10.05
N MET A 91 14.21 13.21 10.35
CA MET A 91 13.61 11.91 10.66
C MET A 91 13.66 11.00 9.43
N THR A 92 13.90 9.71 9.62
CA THR A 92 13.95 8.72 8.54
C THR A 92 12.57 8.34 8.00
N ASN A 93 11.51 8.74 8.70
CA ASN A 93 10.11 8.46 8.39
C ASN A 93 9.24 9.76 8.41
N PHE A 94 9.83 10.92 8.11
CA PHE A 94 9.13 12.21 8.13
C PHE A 94 7.89 12.23 7.23
N GLU A 95 7.91 11.48 6.14
CA GLU A 95 6.84 11.43 5.14
C GLU A 95 5.55 10.83 5.72
N ILE A 96 5.70 9.87 6.64
CA ILE A 96 4.58 9.25 7.35
C ILE A 96 4.11 10.16 8.49
N ALA A 97 5.02 10.85 9.17
CA ALA A 97 4.69 11.85 10.18
C ALA A 97 3.86 13.01 9.59
N GLU A 98 4.22 13.52 8.41
CA GLU A 98 3.43 14.51 7.67
C GLU A 98 2.03 13.98 7.31
N THR A 99 1.92 12.72 6.90
CA THR A 99 0.62 12.06 6.67
C THR A 99 -0.21 11.97 7.95
N PHE A 100 0.43 11.71 9.08
CA PHE A 100 -0.23 11.67 10.40
C PHE A 100 -0.77 13.06 10.77
N TYR A 101 0.04 14.11 10.60
CA TYR A 101 -0.39 15.50 10.75
C TYR A 101 -1.61 15.83 9.88
N ASN A 102 -1.55 15.47 8.59
CA ASN A 102 -2.67 15.67 7.67
C ASN A 102 -3.94 14.96 8.15
N SER A 103 -3.80 13.81 8.79
CA SER A 103 -4.93 13.05 9.32
C SER A 103 -5.57 13.74 10.52
N ILE A 104 -4.78 14.37 11.41
CA ILE A 104 -5.29 15.19 12.50
C ILE A 104 -6.04 16.42 11.95
N PHE A 105 -5.42 17.17 11.03
CA PHE A 105 -6.03 18.33 10.38
C PHE A 105 -7.36 17.95 9.71
N ASN A 106 -7.36 16.88 8.92
CA ASN A 106 -8.52 16.42 8.18
C ASN A 106 -9.65 15.93 9.10
N SER A 107 -9.32 15.22 10.17
CA SER A 107 -10.30 14.77 11.17
C SER A 107 -10.93 15.94 11.92
N HIS A 108 -10.20 17.03 12.13
CA HIS A 108 -10.74 18.23 12.75
C HIS A 108 -11.68 19.02 11.80
N PHE A 109 -11.22 19.35 10.60
CA PHE A 109 -11.99 20.18 9.65
C PHE A 109 -13.04 19.41 8.83
N GLY A 110 -13.15 18.09 9.02
CA GLY A 110 -14.06 17.22 8.29
C GLY A 110 -13.68 17.10 6.81
N HIS A 111 -12.38 16.96 6.52
CA HIS A 111 -11.81 16.92 5.16
C HIS A 111 -12.19 18.15 4.31
N ARG A 112 -12.14 19.35 4.90
CA ARG A 112 -12.37 20.62 4.20
C ARG A 112 -11.13 21.49 4.29
N SER A 113 -11.05 22.51 3.44
CA SER A 113 -9.97 23.52 3.46
C SER A 113 -8.56 22.95 3.34
N ILE A 114 -8.41 21.80 2.68
CA ILE A 114 -7.11 21.17 2.46
C ILE A 114 -6.33 22.01 1.45
N ARG A 115 -5.32 22.72 1.94
CA ARG A 115 -4.38 23.47 1.12
C ARG A 115 -2.96 23.33 1.67
N ASN A 116 -1.97 23.53 0.82
CA ASN A 116 -0.58 23.27 1.16
C ASN A 116 -0.03 24.24 2.23
N GLU A 117 -0.72 25.35 2.47
CA GLU A 117 -0.37 26.33 3.50
C GLU A 117 -0.57 25.79 4.92
N TYR A 118 -1.58 24.93 5.14
CA TYR A 118 -1.96 24.42 6.48
C TYR A 118 -1.90 22.89 6.60
N ALA A 119 -1.76 22.18 5.48
CA ALA A 119 -1.56 20.74 5.42
C ALA A 119 -0.35 20.40 4.54
N PHE A 120 0.24 19.22 4.74
CA PHE A 120 1.31 18.68 3.89
C PHE A 120 0.73 18.04 2.63
N VAL A 121 0.07 18.83 1.78
CA VAL A 121 -0.39 18.38 0.46
C VAL A 121 0.82 17.89 -0.34
N PHE A 122 1.87 18.70 -0.39
CA PHE A 122 3.21 18.33 -0.84
C PHE A 122 4.19 18.46 0.33
N SER A 123 5.15 17.53 0.40
CA SER A 123 6.20 17.61 1.42
C SER A 123 7.18 18.74 1.08
N PRO A 124 7.57 19.58 2.05
CA PRO A 124 8.68 20.51 1.88
C PRO A 124 10.04 19.81 1.78
N GLN A 125 10.14 18.53 2.15
CA GLN A 125 11.39 17.76 2.21
C GLN A 125 11.56 16.76 1.06
N GLY A 126 10.58 16.69 0.15
CA GLY A 126 10.51 15.66 -0.90
C GLY A 126 9.56 14.53 -0.54
N ASP A 127 9.02 13.83 -1.53
CA ASP A 127 7.97 12.82 -1.28
C ASP A 127 8.48 11.53 -0.65
N VAL A 128 9.77 11.24 -0.80
CA VAL A 128 10.45 10.10 -0.18
C VAL A 128 11.73 10.63 0.47
N PRO A 129 12.04 10.22 1.72
CA PRO A 129 13.29 10.59 2.37
C PRO A 129 14.52 10.15 1.58
N PRO A 130 15.63 10.92 1.62
CA PRO A 130 16.91 10.47 1.08
C PRO A 130 17.47 9.37 1.97
N VAL A 131 17.51 8.14 1.47
CA VAL A 131 17.95 6.97 2.24
C VAL A 131 18.96 6.12 1.48
N ASP A 132 19.89 5.55 2.24
CA ASP A 132 20.84 4.55 1.75
C ASP A 132 20.20 3.15 1.84
N MET A 133 19.87 2.55 0.70
CA MET A 133 19.25 1.22 0.65
C MET A 133 20.19 0.10 1.12
N GLY A 134 21.51 0.31 1.12
CA GLY A 134 22.47 -0.74 1.48
C GLY A 134 22.39 -1.21 2.93
N ARG A 135 21.67 -0.48 3.79
CA ARG A 135 21.52 -0.81 5.22
C ARG A 135 20.46 -1.87 5.53
N VAL A 136 19.54 -2.14 4.60
CA VAL A 136 18.41 -3.08 4.80
C VAL A 136 18.56 -4.34 3.95
N VAL A 137 19.72 -4.53 3.33
CA VAL A 137 20.00 -5.59 2.36
C VAL A 137 21.15 -6.45 2.87
N ASN A 138 20.89 -7.74 3.05
CA ASN A 138 21.90 -8.76 3.28
C ASN A 138 22.48 -9.22 1.95
N HIS A 139 23.80 -9.44 1.93
CA HIS A 139 24.56 -9.82 0.74
C HIS A 139 25.15 -11.23 0.91
N TYR A 140 24.90 -12.10 -0.07
CA TYR A 140 25.42 -13.46 -0.10
C TYR A 140 26.23 -13.69 -1.38
N SER A 141 27.51 -14.02 -1.22
CA SER A 141 28.36 -14.37 -2.35
C SER A 141 27.99 -15.75 -2.91
N VAL A 142 27.94 -15.87 -4.23
CA VAL A 142 27.66 -17.13 -4.93
C VAL A 142 28.97 -17.87 -5.31
N GLY A 143 30.14 -17.39 -4.87
CA GLY A 143 31.45 -17.91 -5.28
C GLY A 143 31.65 -19.42 -5.08
N GLU A 144 31.06 -20.02 -4.04
CA GLU A 144 31.11 -21.47 -3.77
C GLU A 144 29.90 -22.24 -4.35
N GLY A 145 29.05 -21.56 -5.11
CA GLY A 145 27.87 -22.10 -5.80
C GLY A 145 26.54 -21.69 -5.15
N PHE A 146 25.47 -21.73 -5.96
CA PHE A 146 24.13 -21.35 -5.51
C PHE A 146 23.62 -22.18 -4.33
N ALA A 147 23.92 -23.48 -4.30
CA ALA A 147 23.46 -24.35 -3.22
C ALA A 147 23.93 -23.83 -1.85
N GLN A 148 25.21 -23.46 -1.74
CA GLN A 148 25.76 -22.94 -0.50
C GLN A 148 25.25 -21.54 -0.17
N ALA A 149 25.14 -20.66 -1.17
CA ALA A 149 24.61 -19.31 -0.96
C ALA A 149 23.16 -19.34 -0.45
N PHE A 150 22.30 -20.21 -1.00
CA PHE A 150 20.93 -20.38 -0.54
C PHE A 150 20.83 -21.11 0.80
N THR A 151 21.72 -22.07 1.09
CA THR A 151 21.81 -22.66 2.43
C THR A 151 22.11 -21.59 3.48
N GLN A 152 23.15 -20.78 3.28
CA GLN A 152 23.51 -19.70 4.20
C GLN A 152 22.36 -18.69 4.35
N LEU A 153 21.75 -18.28 3.24
CA LEU A 153 20.57 -17.40 3.26
C LEU A 153 19.45 -18.01 4.09
N LEU A 154 19.08 -19.28 3.88
CA LEU A 154 17.98 -19.90 4.63
C LEU A 154 18.32 -20.12 6.12
N GLU A 155 19.59 -20.36 6.45
CA GLU A 155 20.08 -20.45 7.84
C GLU A 155 20.02 -19.10 8.57
N ASP A 156 20.41 -18.00 7.92
CA ASP A 156 20.32 -16.65 8.49
C ASP A 156 18.86 -16.23 8.73
N TYR A 157 17.94 -16.76 7.92
CA TYR A 157 16.50 -16.53 8.03
C TYR A 157 15.78 -17.64 8.81
N ALA A 158 16.51 -18.51 9.52
CA ALA A 158 15.91 -19.60 10.26
C ALA A 158 14.91 -19.10 11.34
N PHE A 159 13.79 -19.83 11.45
CA PHE A 159 12.82 -19.67 12.52
C PHE A 159 13.26 -20.39 13.81
N SER A 160 12.50 -20.21 14.89
CA SER A 160 12.67 -21.04 16.09
C SER A 160 12.28 -22.52 15.87
N ILE A 161 11.52 -22.80 14.81
CA ILE A 161 11.18 -24.15 14.32
C ILE A 161 12.10 -24.53 13.14
N PRO A 162 12.46 -25.83 13.01
CA PRO A 162 13.39 -26.28 11.97
C PRO A 162 12.80 -26.22 10.57
N TYR A 163 13.67 -26.31 9.56
CA TYR A 163 13.25 -26.69 8.22
C TYR A 163 12.88 -28.18 8.18
N GLU A 164 11.83 -28.52 7.43
CA GLU A 164 11.40 -29.91 7.23
C GLU A 164 12.47 -30.72 6.50
N ASP A 165 12.99 -30.17 5.39
CA ASP A 165 14.12 -30.72 4.64
C ASP A 165 14.81 -29.58 3.86
N LEU A 166 15.78 -28.93 4.52
CA LEU A 166 16.51 -27.81 3.93
C LEU A 166 17.28 -28.21 2.67
N ALA A 167 17.85 -29.42 2.63
CA ALA A 167 18.64 -29.90 1.50
C ALA A 167 17.77 -30.10 0.25
N ARG A 168 16.58 -30.69 0.42
CA ARG A 168 15.58 -30.84 -0.64
C ARG A 168 15.14 -29.49 -1.21
N ASP A 169 14.87 -28.52 -0.33
CA ASP A 169 14.38 -27.21 -0.73
C ASP A 169 15.45 -26.43 -1.50
N VAL A 170 16.71 -26.43 -1.03
CA VAL A 170 17.86 -25.85 -1.76
C VAL A 170 18.11 -26.55 -3.11
N ALA A 171 18.03 -27.88 -3.16
CA ALA A 171 18.14 -28.62 -4.41
C ALA A 171 17.03 -28.24 -5.42
N SER A 172 15.82 -27.97 -4.93
CA SER A 172 14.70 -27.51 -5.77
C SER A 172 14.92 -26.10 -6.32
N ILE A 173 15.41 -25.18 -5.48
CA ILE A 173 15.74 -23.80 -5.89
C ILE A 173 16.84 -23.82 -6.96
N THR A 174 17.94 -24.51 -6.71
CA THR A 174 19.07 -24.60 -7.65
C THR A 174 18.66 -25.24 -8.98
N SER A 175 17.84 -26.30 -8.94
CA SER A 175 17.33 -26.90 -10.16
C SER A 175 16.39 -25.97 -10.95
N ALA A 176 15.62 -25.11 -10.27
CA ALA A 176 14.80 -24.10 -10.93
C ALA A 176 15.66 -23.01 -11.59
N ILE A 177 16.76 -22.60 -10.94
CA ILE A 177 17.73 -21.65 -11.52
C ILE A 177 18.32 -22.23 -12.81
N ASP A 178 18.84 -23.46 -12.77
CA ASP A 178 19.47 -24.09 -13.94
C ASP A 178 18.50 -24.26 -15.11
N ARG A 179 17.26 -24.68 -14.83
CA ARG A 179 16.27 -24.98 -15.88
C ARG A 179 15.62 -23.74 -16.47
N HIS A 180 15.37 -22.71 -15.66
CA HIS A 180 14.48 -21.61 -16.05
C HIS A 180 15.13 -20.22 -16.02
N LEU A 181 16.13 -20.02 -15.16
CA LEU A 181 16.79 -18.71 -15.03
C LEU A 181 18.05 -18.60 -15.90
N ALA A 182 18.89 -19.64 -15.92
CA ALA A 182 20.14 -19.66 -16.71
C ALA A 182 19.97 -19.30 -18.20
N PRO A 183 18.85 -19.66 -18.89
CA PRO A 183 18.63 -19.23 -20.27
C PRO A 183 18.35 -17.74 -20.44
N ARG A 184 18.10 -16.99 -19.36
CA ARG A 184 17.58 -15.61 -19.38
C ARG A 184 18.43 -14.62 -18.58
N PHE A 185 19.39 -15.10 -17.80
CA PHE A 185 20.23 -14.32 -16.89
C PHE A 185 21.59 -15.00 -16.75
N ASP A 186 22.69 -14.24 -16.73
CA ASP A 186 24.03 -14.81 -16.58
C ASP A 186 24.27 -15.24 -15.13
N VAL A 187 23.81 -16.45 -14.82
CA VAL A 187 23.98 -17.10 -13.51
C VAL A 187 25.40 -17.62 -13.28
N THR A 188 26.28 -17.55 -14.28
CA THR A 188 27.66 -18.08 -14.20
C THR A 188 28.72 -17.02 -13.95
N HIS A 189 28.32 -15.75 -13.92
CA HIS A 189 29.22 -14.64 -13.72
C HIS A 189 29.88 -14.68 -12.33
N PRO A 190 31.20 -14.45 -12.22
CA PRO A 190 31.93 -14.61 -10.95
C PRO A 190 31.48 -13.64 -9.84
N ASP A 191 31.05 -12.44 -10.23
CA ASP A 191 30.60 -11.39 -9.29
C ASP A 191 29.08 -11.44 -8.99
N ILE A 192 28.40 -12.55 -9.32
CA ILE A 192 26.98 -12.69 -8.99
C ILE A 192 26.79 -12.83 -7.48
N GLU A 193 25.82 -12.08 -6.95
CA GLU A 193 25.46 -12.11 -5.54
C GLU A 193 23.94 -12.17 -5.35
N LEU A 194 23.52 -12.66 -4.18
CA LEU A 194 22.15 -12.52 -3.71
C LEU A 194 22.07 -11.28 -2.82
N GLN A 195 21.13 -10.39 -3.14
CA GLN A 195 20.80 -9.21 -2.33
C GLN A 195 19.39 -9.36 -1.79
N VAL A 196 19.24 -9.46 -0.47
CA VAL A 196 17.98 -9.88 0.18
C VAL A 196 17.58 -8.91 1.28
N LEU A 197 16.31 -8.51 1.33
CA LEU A 197 15.82 -7.64 2.40
C LEU A 197 15.92 -8.33 3.76
N GLU A 198 16.49 -7.66 4.75
CA GLU A 198 16.91 -8.22 6.05
C GLU A 198 15.79 -8.90 6.87
N HIS A 199 14.54 -8.55 6.61
CA HIS A 199 13.40 -9.06 7.37
C HIS A 199 12.40 -9.82 6.50
N HIS A 200 11.82 -10.86 7.10
CA HIS A 200 10.70 -11.59 6.56
C HIS A 200 9.49 -10.70 6.35
N PHE A 201 8.77 -10.94 5.26
CA PHE A 201 7.44 -10.41 5.04
C PHE A 201 6.44 -11.48 5.45
N PHE A 202 5.46 -11.16 6.30
CA PHE A 202 4.44 -12.12 6.71
C PHE A 202 3.08 -11.76 6.13
N ARG A 203 2.34 -12.77 5.66
CA ARG A 203 0.95 -12.61 5.24
C ARG A 203 0.20 -13.93 5.35
N ASN A 204 -0.91 -13.91 6.08
CA ASN A 204 -1.74 -15.09 6.35
C ASN A 204 -0.87 -16.23 6.93
N LYS A 205 -0.81 -17.37 6.25
CA LYS A 205 -0.06 -18.57 6.66
C LYS A 205 1.34 -18.68 6.07
N ALA A 206 1.86 -17.61 5.46
CA ALA A 206 3.12 -17.64 4.75
C ALA A 206 4.07 -16.55 5.25
N SER A 207 5.34 -16.90 5.29
CA SER A 207 6.46 -15.96 5.36
C SER A 207 7.12 -15.85 3.99
N TYR A 208 7.76 -14.73 3.68
CA TYR A 208 8.36 -14.49 2.38
C TYR A 208 9.72 -13.82 2.57
N ILE A 209 10.74 -14.39 1.94
CA ILE A 209 12.08 -13.78 1.80
C ILE A 209 12.14 -13.13 0.43
N VAL A 210 12.46 -11.83 0.38
CA VAL A 210 12.37 -11.00 -0.83
C VAL A 210 13.75 -10.48 -1.18
N GLY A 211 14.20 -10.70 -2.42
CA GLY A 211 15.53 -10.29 -2.84
C GLY A 211 15.69 -10.22 -4.35
N ARG A 212 16.94 -10.19 -4.80
CA ARG A 212 17.34 -10.28 -6.20
C ARG A 212 18.68 -11.00 -6.34
N LEU A 213 18.87 -11.65 -7.48
CA LEU A 213 20.20 -11.89 -8.00
C LEU A 213 20.70 -10.59 -8.64
N TYR A 214 21.94 -10.21 -8.37
CA TYR A 214 22.53 -8.99 -8.90
C TYR A 214 23.88 -9.29 -9.52
N VAL A 215 24.12 -8.76 -10.73
CA VAL A 215 25.41 -8.88 -11.41
C VAL A 215 25.61 -7.74 -12.39
N ALA A 216 26.74 -7.04 -12.28
CA ALA A 216 27.16 -6.00 -13.23
C ALA A 216 26.08 -4.95 -13.62
N GLY A 217 25.15 -4.64 -12.71
CA GLY A 217 24.03 -3.71 -12.96
C GLY A 217 22.73 -4.37 -13.43
N GLU A 218 22.78 -5.64 -13.85
CA GLU A 218 21.60 -6.45 -14.13
C GLU A 218 21.04 -7.07 -12.84
N GLN A 219 19.73 -7.30 -12.83
CA GLN A 219 19.05 -7.91 -11.69
C GLN A 219 17.96 -8.88 -12.12
N MET A 220 17.81 -9.95 -11.34
CA MET A 220 16.66 -10.83 -11.38
C MET A 220 15.99 -10.84 -10.00
N PRO A 221 14.83 -10.17 -9.81
CA PRO A 221 14.14 -10.20 -8.53
C PRO A 221 13.61 -11.60 -8.24
N PHE A 222 13.61 -12.00 -6.96
CA PHE A 222 13.05 -13.26 -6.51
C PHE A 222 12.34 -13.15 -5.16
N VAL A 223 11.46 -14.12 -4.89
CA VAL A 223 10.81 -14.33 -3.59
C VAL A 223 10.78 -15.82 -3.26
N LEU A 224 11.12 -16.15 -2.01
CA LEU A 224 10.96 -17.48 -1.42
C LEU A 224 9.77 -17.44 -0.45
N PRO A 225 8.58 -17.93 -0.83
CA PRO A 225 7.52 -18.22 0.13
C PRO A 225 7.89 -19.43 1.00
N LEU A 226 7.82 -19.26 2.32
CA LEU A 226 7.97 -20.30 3.32
C LEU A 226 6.61 -20.61 3.93
N LEU A 227 6.26 -21.89 3.98
CA LEU A 227 5.03 -22.39 4.59
C LEU A 227 5.35 -23.25 5.82
N HIS A 228 4.43 -23.26 6.76
CA HIS A 228 4.44 -24.18 7.89
C HIS A 228 3.85 -25.53 7.45
N ASN A 229 4.40 -26.64 7.92
CA ASN A 229 3.88 -27.98 7.65
C ASN A 229 2.59 -28.36 8.42
N ASP A 230 1.99 -27.41 9.14
CA ASP A 230 0.87 -27.57 10.09
C ASP A 230 0.96 -28.80 11.04
N SER A 231 2.18 -29.33 11.30
CA SER A 231 2.38 -30.49 12.20
C SER A 231 2.42 -30.07 13.66
N GLU A 232 1.55 -30.65 14.49
CA GLU A 232 1.55 -30.39 15.93
C GLU A 232 2.71 -31.11 16.66
N GLU A 233 3.13 -32.28 16.19
CA GLU A 233 4.16 -33.11 16.83
C GLU A 233 5.59 -32.71 16.40
N ALA A 234 5.74 -32.31 15.15
CA ALA A 234 7.02 -31.93 14.54
C ALA A 234 6.84 -30.67 13.67
N PRO A 235 6.55 -29.51 14.27
CA PRO A 235 6.37 -28.27 13.54
C PRO A 235 7.65 -27.91 12.81
N ALA A 236 7.53 -27.65 11.52
CA ALA A 236 8.65 -27.29 10.65
C ALA A 236 8.17 -26.38 9.51
N VAL A 237 9.14 -25.76 8.84
CA VAL A 237 8.91 -24.92 7.66
C VAL A 237 9.55 -25.52 6.42
N TYR A 238 9.03 -25.17 5.25
CA TYR A 238 9.65 -25.50 3.97
C TYR A 238 9.49 -24.34 2.99
N VAL A 239 10.39 -24.28 2.01
CA VAL A 239 10.27 -23.35 0.88
C VAL A 239 9.30 -23.95 -0.12
N ASP A 240 8.16 -23.29 -0.33
CA ASP A 240 7.08 -23.78 -1.20
C ASP A 240 7.40 -23.57 -2.70
N ALA A 241 8.08 -22.47 -3.03
CA ALA A 241 8.40 -22.13 -4.40
C ALA A 241 9.63 -21.22 -4.52
N PHE A 242 10.19 -21.14 -5.73
CA PHE A 242 11.15 -20.10 -6.12
C PHE A 242 10.49 -19.21 -7.18
N LEU A 243 10.00 -18.04 -6.76
CA LEU A 243 9.33 -17.09 -7.65
C LEU A 243 10.36 -16.07 -8.12
N PHE A 244 10.57 -15.93 -9.43
CA PHE A 244 11.55 -15.00 -9.98
C PHE A 244 10.97 -14.21 -11.16
N GLY A 245 11.52 -13.02 -11.36
CA GLY A 245 11.10 -12.07 -12.39
C GLY A 245 10.12 -11.00 -11.89
N PRO A 246 10.18 -9.78 -12.44
CA PRO A 246 9.47 -8.61 -11.92
C PRO A 246 7.95 -8.79 -11.90
N ASP A 247 7.38 -9.52 -12.88
CA ASP A 247 5.93 -9.74 -12.96
C ASP A 247 5.43 -10.69 -11.85
N GLN A 248 6.16 -11.78 -11.57
CA GLN A 248 5.81 -12.71 -10.49
C GLN A 248 5.90 -12.05 -9.12
N VAL A 249 6.96 -11.27 -8.89
CA VAL A 249 7.09 -10.47 -7.66
C VAL A 249 5.96 -9.44 -7.58
N SER A 250 5.65 -8.72 -8.66
CA SER A 250 4.56 -7.74 -8.70
C SER A 250 3.18 -8.33 -8.32
N LEU A 251 2.89 -9.57 -8.73
CA LEU A 251 1.66 -10.28 -8.37
C LEU A 251 1.56 -10.59 -6.87
N LEU A 252 2.68 -10.89 -6.21
CA LEU A 252 2.72 -11.08 -4.75
C LEU A 252 2.44 -9.78 -3.99
N PHE A 253 2.86 -8.64 -4.53
CA PHE A 253 2.59 -7.29 -3.99
C PHE A 253 1.37 -6.63 -4.63
N SER A 254 0.44 -7.42 -5.18
CA SER A 254 -0.79 -6.94 -5.80
C SER A 254 -1.69 -6.20 -4.81
N PHE A 255 -2.37 -5.15 -5.28
CA PHE A 255 -3.44 -4.45 -4.56
C PHE A 255 -4.65 -5.36 -4.25
N THR A 256 -4.74 -6.55 -4.85
CA THR A 256 -5.79 -7.53 -4.55
C THR A 256 -5.48 -8.43 -3.35
N ARG A 257 -4.34 -8.25 -2.68
CA ARG A 257 -3.92 -9.05 -1.53
C ARG A 257 -3.82 -8.22 -0.26
N SER A 258 -3.96 -8.89 0.88
CA SER A 258 -3.70 -8.32 2.20
C SER A 258 -2.29 -7.74 2.29
N TYR A 259 -2.13 -6.72 3.13
CA TYR A 259 -0.84 -6.08 3.34
C TYR A 259 0.11 -7.03 4.05
N PHE A 260 1.39 -6.96 3.69
CA PHE A 260 2.45 -7.63 4.41
C PHE A 260 2.67 -6.97 5.77
N MET A 261 3.02 -7.80 6.75
CA MET A 261 3.63 -7.41 8.00
C MET A 261 5.14 -7.63 7.85
N VAL A 262 5.89 -6.54 7.76
CA VAL A 262 7.36 -6.56 7.63
C VAL A 262 7.92 -5.53 8.60
N ASP A 263 8.89 -5.95 9.39
CA ASP A 263 9.63 -5.04 10.25
C ASP A 263 10.47 -4.14 9.35
N ALA A 264 10.12 -2.86 9.27
CA ALA A 264 10.74 -1.90 8.37
C ALA A 264 10.85 -0.58 9.11
N SER A 265 11.88 -0.49 9.96
CA SER A 265 12.15 0.70 10.80
C SER A 265 12.27 2.00 9.99
N ILE A 266 12.74 1.89 8.75
CA ILE A 266 12.76 2.97 7.76
C ILE A 266 11.99 2.50 6.51
N PRO A 267 10.66 2.71 6.45
CA PRO A 267 9.82 2.15 5.38
C PRO A 267 10.24 2.57 3.98
N SER A 268 10.78 3.78 3.82
CA SER A 268 11.23 4.31 2.53
C SER A 268 12.38 3.51 1.92
N GLN A 269 13.28 2.92 2.72
CA GLN A 269 14.37 2.06 2.21
C GLN A 269 13.80 0.80 1.54
N TYR A 270 12.86 0.15 2.22
CA TYR A 270 12.14 -1.01 1.69
C TYR A 270 11.38 -0.66 0.42
N VAL A 271 10.65 0.47 0.44
CA VAL A 271 9.87 0.94 -0.72
C VAL A 271 10.76 1.16 -1.94
N LEU A 272 11.91 1.83 -1.79
CA LEU A 272 12.81 2.10 -2.91
C LEU A 272 13.49 0.83 -3.43
N PHE A 273 13.86 -0.11 -2.55
CA PHE A 273 14.37 -1.40 -2.98
C PHE A 273 13.31 -2.21 -3.74
N LEU A 274 12.09 -2.31 -3.20
CA LEU A 274 10.96 -2.98 -3.85
C LEU A 274 10.58 -2.31 -5.19
N GLN A 275 10.74 -0.99 -5.32
CA GLN A 275 10.55 -0.26 -6.58
C GLN A 275 11.54 -0.71 -7.64
N GLN A 276 12.79 -1.02 -7.27
CA GLN A 276 13.77 -1.59 -8.20
C GLN A 276 13.39 -3.00 -8.65
N LEU A 277 12.79 -3.80 -7.76
CA LEU A 277 12.32 -5.15 -8.11
C LEU A 277 11.05 -5.12 -8.98
N MET A 278 10.21 -4.09 -8.81
CA MET A 278 8.90 -3.95 -9.47
C MET A 278 8.75 -2.56 -10.09
N PRO A 279 9.51 -2.22 -11.16
CA PRO A 279 9.61 -0.86 -11.67
C PRO A 279 8.30 -0.25 -12.17
N LYS A 280 7.35 -1.10 -12.60
CA LYS A 280 6.02 -0.69 -13.07
C LYS A 280 5.01 -0.46 -11.94
N LYS A 281 5.33 -0.84 -10.70
CA LYS A 281 4.43 -0.69 -9.55
C LYS A 281 4.60 0.72 -8.97
N GLU A 282 3.50 1.39 -8.72
CA GLU A 282 3.53 2.74 -8.15
C GLU A 282 4.01 2.74 -6.69
N ILE A 283 4.83 3.72 -6.30
CA ILE A 283 5.34 3.87 -4.93
C ILE A 283 4.20 3.87 -3.89
N SER A 284 3.07 4.51 -4.21
CA SER A 284 1.88 4.50 -3.34
C SER A 284 1.34 3.10 -3.07
N GLU A 285 1.41 2.21 -4.06
CA GLU A 285 1.00 0.81 -3.93
C GLU A 285 2.01 0.03 -3.09
N ILE A 286 3.31 0.29 -3.26
CA ILE A 286 4.36 -0.36 -2.46
C ILE A 286 4.22 0.02 -0.98
N TYR A 287 4.08 1.31 -0.65
CA TYR A 287 3.80 1.73 0.74
C TYR A 287 2.55 1.04 1.30
N SER A 288 1.49 0.94 0.50
CA SER A 288 0.26 0.25 0.92
C SER A 288 0.52 -1.22 1.17
N SER A 289 1.27 -1.89 0.29
CA SER A 289 1.56 -3.32 0.35
C SER A 289 2.34 -3.72 1.61
N ILE A 290 3.16 -2.84 2.19
CA ILE A 290 3.90 -3.08 3.45
C ILE A 290 3.14 -2.60 4.71
N GLY A 291 1.91 -2.10 4.53
CA GLY A 291 0.99 -1.74 5.62
C GLY A 291 0.82 -0.24 5.87
N HIS A 292 1.58 0.64 5.22
CA HIS A 292 1.45 2.09 5.34
C HIS A 292 0.40 2.67 4.37
N PHE A 293 -0.79 2.07 4.30
CA PHE A 293 -1.84 2.41 3.34
C PHE A 293 -2.35 3.87 3.44
N ARG A 294 -2.26 4.50 4.62
CA ARG A 294 -2.57 5.93 4.81
C ARG A 294 -1.54 6.83 4.15
N HIS A 295 -0.27 6.47 4.24
CA HIS A 295 0.79 7.17 3.52
C HIS A 295 0.70 6.88 2.03
N GLY A 296 0.43 5.62 1.63
CA GLY A 296 0.11 5.26 0.24
C GLY A 296 -0.99 6.13 -0.36
N LYS A 297 -2.05 6.42 0.39
CA LYS A 297 -3.11 7.39 -0.01
C LYS A 297 -2.59 8.82 -0.18
N THR A 298 -1.72 9.29 0.72
CA THR A 298 -1.12 10.64 0.62
C THR A 298 -0.23 10.73 -0.63
N TYR A 299 0.61 9.73 -0.84
CA TYR A 299 1.49 9.65 -2.01
C TYR A 299 0.69 9.57 -3.31
N PHE A 300 -0.36 8.74 -3.36
CA PHE A 300 -1.29 8.66 -4.48
C PHE A 300 -1.93 10.02 -4.79
N TYR A 301 -2.37 10.76 -3.76
CA TYR A 301 -2.95 12.09 -3.97
C TYR A 301 -1.94 13.07 -4.60
N ARG A 302 -0.67 13.01 -4.17
CA ARG A 302 0.41 13.82 -4.73
C ARG A 302 0.68 13.48 -6.20
N THR A 303 0.82 12.20 -6.54
CA THR A 303 1.10 11.76 -7.92
C THR A 303 -0.09 12.01 -8.84
N SER A 304 -1.31 11.68 -8.42
CA SER A 304 -2.53 11.97 -9.19
C SER A 304 -2.73 13.47 -9.43
N THR A 305 -2.47 14.31 -8.44
CA THR A 305 -2.55 15.78 -8.61
C THR A 305 -1.54 16.28 -9.64
N ARG A 306 -0.30 15.76 -9.64
CA ARG A 306 0.70 16.12 -10.64
C ARG A 306 0.29 15.65 -12.04
N HIS A 307 -0.17 14.41 -12.15
CA HIS A 307 -0.65 13.82 -13.42
C HIS A 307 -1.79 14.64 -14.03
N ILE A 308 -2.85 14.91 -13.25
CA ILE A 308 -4.02 15.66 -13.72
C ILE A 308 -3.63 17.07 -14.19
N ARG A 309 -2.64 17.70 -13.54
CA ARG A 309 -2.12 19.02 -13.93
C ARG A 309 -1.26 19.00 -15.20
N SER A 310 -0.66 17.86 -15.53
CA SER A 310 0.19 17.70 -16.72
C SER A 310 -0.54 17.16 -17.94
N THR A 311 -1.81 16.76 -17.82
CA THR A 311 -2.63 16.28 -18.94
C THR A 311 -3.82 17.20 -19.20
N GLU A 312 -4.42 17.06 -20.39
CA GLU A 312 -5.61 17.83 -20.81
C GLU A 312 -6.85 16.96 -21.03
N ASP A 313 -6.71 15.63 -20.96
CA ASP A 313 -7.82 14.70 -21.17
C ASP A 313 -8.93 14.90 -20.13
N GLN A 314 -10.16 14.57 -20.52
CA GLN A 314 -11.32 14.71 -19.64
C GLN A 314 -11.60 13.42 -18.87
N PHE A 315 -12.12 13.57 -17.66
CA PHE A 315 -12.78 12.49 -16.95
C PHE A 315 -14.00 12.04 -17.75
N ILE A 316 -14.09 10.73 -17.97
CA ILE A 316 -15.16 10.07 -18.71
C ILE A 316 -15.81 8.99 -17.85
N VAL A 317 -17.03 8.59 -18.20
CA VAL A 317 -17.64 7.37 -17.67
C VAL A 317 -16.69 6.20 -17.93
N ALA A 318 -16.45 5.37 -16.91
CA ALA A 318 -15.55 4.24 -17.07
C ALA A 318 -16.13 3.24 -18.09
N PRO A 319 -15.32 2.74 -19.05
CA PRO A 319 -15.79 1.75 -20.02
C PRO A 319 -16.34 0.50 -19.33
N GLY A 320 -17.44 -0.03 -19.88
CA GLY A 320 -18.09 -1.25 -19.38
C GLY A 320 -19.58 -1.05 -19.11
N ILE A 321 -20.17 -1.99 -18.38
CA ILE A 321 -21.59 -1.96 -18.04
C ILE A 321 -21.81 -1.00 -16.86
N LYS A 322 -22.70 -0.01 -17.03
CA LYS A 322 -23.04 0.93 -15.95
C LYS A 322 -23.58 0.19 -14.72
N GLY A 323 -22.95 0.43 -13.58
CA GLY A 323 -23.30 -0.24 -12.33
C GLY A 323 -24.66 0.19 -11.79
N MET A 324 -25.39 -0.73 -11.14
CA MET A 324 -26.68 -0.43 -10.49
C MET A 324 -26.56 0.39 -9.19
N VAL A 325 -25.39 0.35 -8.55
CA VAL A 325 -25.13 0.92 -7.21
C VAL A 325 -24.08 2.04 -7.25
N MET A 326 -23.10 1.92 -8.13
CA MET A 326 -21.98 2.87 -8.24
C MET A 326 -22.06 3.62 -9.57
N ALA A 327 -21.82 4.92 -9.55
CA ALA A 327 -21.37 5.68 -10.73
C ALA A 327 -19.84 5.59 -10.77
N VAL A 328 -19.27 5.21 -11.91
CA VAL A 328 -17.83 4.96 -12.04
C VAL A 328 -17.28 5.77 -13.20
N PHE A 329 -16.21 6.50 -12.93
CA PHE A 329 -15.54 7.34 -13.91
C PHE A 329 -14.02 7.21 -13.81
N THR A 330 -13.30 7.61 -14.86
CA THR A 330 -11.85 7.48 -14.94
C THR A 330 -11.28 8.62 -15.78
N LEU A 331 -9.97 8.81 -15.69
CA LEU A 331 -9.21 9.64 -16.61
C LEU A 331 -8.49 8.68 -17.57
N PRO A 332 -8.68 8.78 -18.91
CA PRO A 332 -8.12 7.82 -19.86
C PRO A 332 -6.62 7.57 -19.67
N SER A 333 -5.86 8.66 -19.47
CA SER A 333 -4.41 8.66 -19.26
C SER A 333 -3.96 8.14 -17.88
N TYR A 334 -4.87 7.77 -16.98
CA TYR A 334 -4.54 7.39 -15.61
C TYR A 334 -5.10 6.02 -15.23
N GLU A 335 -4.36 5.30 -14.38
CA GLU A 335 -4.61 3.87 -14.10
C GLU A 335 -5.60 3.63 -12.94
N TYR A 336 -6.45 4.60 -12.62
CA TYR A 336 -7.40 4.52 -11.51
C TYR A 336 -8.82 4.87 -11.93
N VAL A 337 -9.79 4.26 -11.25
CA VAL A 337 -11.22 4.59 -11.35
C VAL A 337 -11.70 5.22 -10.06
N PHE A 338 -12.67 6.11 -10.20
CA PHE A 338 -13.35 6.79 -9.11
C PHE A 338 -14.79 6.27 -9.06
N LYS A 339 -15.22 5.82 -7.88
CA LYS A 339 -16.52 5.19 -7.66
C LYS A 339 -17.32 5.99 -6.64
N ILE A 340 -18.47 6.49 -7.05
CA ILE A 340 -19.42 7.22 -6.19
C ILE A 340 -20.64 6.34 -5.96
N ILE A 341 -21.11 6.24 -4.72
CA ILE A 341 -22.36 5.54 -4.41
C ILE A 341 -23.53 6.39 -4.92
N LYS A 342 -24.40 5.81 -5.74
CA LYS A 342 -25.58 6.50 -6.28
C LYS A 342 -26.56 6.87 -5.17
N ASP A 343 -27.34 7.93 -5.38
CA ASP A 343 -28.38 8.36 -4.44
C ASP A 343 -29.57 7.39 -4.45
N ARG A 344 -29.89 6.85 -5.63
CA ARG A 344 -30.94 5.86 -5.84
C ARG A 344 -30.38 4.68 -6.63
N PHE A 345 -30.53 3.49 -6.08
CA PHE A 345 -30.09 2.26 -6.75
C PHE A 345 -31.11 1.78 -7.76
N THR A 346 -30.61 1.21 -8.85
CA THR A 346 -31.47 0.62 -9.88
C THR A 346 -32.12 -0.66 -9.34
N PRO A 347 -33.44 -0.85 -9.48
CA PRO A 347 -34.09 -2.11 -9.15
C PRO A 347 -33.39 -3.30 -9.85
N PRO A 348 -33.31 -4.47 -9.21
CA PRO A 348 -33.98 -4.89 -7.96
C PRO A 348 -33.15 -4.65 -6.68
N LYS A 349 -32.14 -3.76 -6.69
CA LYS A 349 -31.24 -3.59 -5.54
C LYS A 349 -31.93 -2.89 -4.36
N GLU A 350 -32.31 -3.67 -3.34
CA GLU A 350 -32.83 -3.20 -2.05
C GLU A 350 -31.73 -3.11 -0.98
N VAL A 351 -30.72 -2.27 -1.23
CA VAL A 351 -29.64 -2.00 -0.25
C VAL A 351 -29.57 -0.51 0.06
N THR A 352 -28.98 -0.14 1.19
CA THR A 352 -28.80 1.26 1.58
C THR A 352 -27.39 1.75 1.27
N HIS A 353 -27.20 3.06 1.20
CA HIS A 353 -25.88 3.67 1.08
C HIS A 353 -24.94 3.18 2.20
N GLN A 354 -25.43 3.11 3.45
CA GLN A 354 -24.62 2.64 4.58
C GLN A 354 -24.19 1.18 4.41
N ILE A 355 -25.08 0.29 3.96
CA ILE A 355 -24.72 -1.11 3.70
C ILE A 355 -23.59 -1.20 2.67
N VAL A 356 -23.62 -0.38 1.62
CA VAL A 356 -22.53 -0.34 0.63
C VAL A 356 -21.21 0.05 1.30
N LYS A 357 -21.20 1.12 2.10
CA LYS A 357 -20.00 1.55 2.86
C LYS A 357 -19.47 0.45 3.77
N ASP A 358 -20.36 -0.22 4.50
CA ASP A 358 -20.00 -1.32 5.40
C ASP A 358 -19.36 -2.48 4.63
N LYS A 359 -19.81 -2.77 3.40
CA LYS A 359 -19.17 -3.78 2.54
C LYS A 359 -17.77 -3.35 2.07
N TYR A 360 -17.55 -2.09 1.71
CA TYR A 360 -16.21 -1.59 1.39
C TYR A 360 -15.28 -1.66 2.62
N HIS A 361 -15.77 -1.29 3.81
CA HIS A 361 -15.02 -1.43 5.06
C HIS A 361 -14.70 -2.89 5.39
N LEU A 362 -15.64 -3.81 5.15
CA LEU A 362 -15.43 -5.24 5.33
C LEU A 362 -14.29 -5.75 4.45
N VAL A 363 -14.31 -5.44 3.15
CA VAL A 363 -13.26 -5.85 2.21
C VAL A 363 -11.89 -5.29 2.60
N LYS A 364 -11.84 -4.07 3.16
CA LYS A 364 -10.59 -3.44 3.61
C LYS A 364 -9.93 -4.21 4.76
N ARG A 365 -10.74 -4.77 5.68
CA ARG A 365 -10.26 -5.50 6.86
C ARG A 365 -10.09 -7.01 6.62
N TRP A 366 -10.77 -7.56 5.62
CA TRP A 366 -10.71 -9.00 5.34
C TRP A 366 -9.45 -9.37 4.54
N ASP A 367 -9.07 -10.65 4.62
CA ASP A 367 -8.19 -11.22 3.62
C ASP A 367 -8.81 -11.13 2.21
N ARG A 368 -8.17 -10.34 1.35
CA ARG A 368 -8.61 -10.14 -0.03
C ARG A 368 -8.30 -11.33 -0.95
N ALA A 369 -7.46 -12.27 -0.50
CA ALA A 369 -7.14 -13.52 -1.19
C ALA A 369 -6.66 -13.40 -2.65
N GLY A 370 -6.22 -12.20 -3.08
CA GLY A 370 -5.88 -11.95 -4.47
C GLY A 370 -7.09 -11.72 -5.38
N ARG A 371 -8.31 -11.66 -4.85
CA ARG A 371 -9.58 -11.64 -5.60
C ARG A 371 -10.42 -10.38 -5.39
N MET A 372 -10.08 -9.57 -4.38
CA MET A 372 -10.79 -8.32 -4.09
C MET A 372 -9.80 -7.15 -4.13
N ALA A 373 -10.09 -6.13 -4.93
CA ALA A 373 -9.22 -4.96 -5.06
C ALA A 373 -9.20 -4.11 -3.78
N ASP A 374 -8.03 -3.57 -3.44
CA ASP A 374 -7.94 -2.52 -2.43
C ASP A 374 -8.72 -1.27 -2.85
N THR A 375 -9.24 -0.56 -1.87
CA THR A 375 -9.92 0.72 -2.10
C THR A 375 -9.39 1.79 -1.17
N GLN A 376 -9.31 3.00 -1.71
CA GLN A 376 -8.98 4.20 -0.95
C GLN A 376 -10.23 5.07 -0.86
N GLU A 377 -10.74 5.27 0.35
CA GLU A 377 -11.89 6.13 0.60
C GLU A 377 -11.45 7.59 0.73
N PHE A 378 -12.09 8.49 -0.03
CA PHE A 378 -11.89 9.93 0.02
C PHE A 378 -13.19 10.66 0.36
N ASN A 379 -13.05 11.76 1.10
CA ASN A 379 -14.12 12.68 1.44
C ASN A 379 -13.80 14.06 0.87
N ASN A 380 -14.81 14.74 0.30
CA ASN A 380 -14.72 16.06 -0.31
C ASN A 380 -13.56 16.21 -1.31
N LEU A 381 -13.42 15.25 -2.22
CA LEU A 381 -12.40 15.30 -3.26
C LEU A 381 -12.75 16.41 -4.26
N VAL A 382 -11.78 17.27 -4.57
CA VAL A 382 -11.99 18.46 -5.40
C VAL A 382 -11.38 18.26 -6.77
N PHE A 383 -12.16 18.54 -7.80
CA PHE A 383 -11.76 18.50 -9.20
C PHE A 383 -12.07 19.81 -9.91
N ASP A 384 -11.47 20.03 -11.08
CA ASP A 384 -11.92 21.05 -12.02
C ASP A 384 -13.09 20.51 -12.84
N ALA A 385 -14.27 21.12 -12.72
CA ALA A 385 -15.48 20.71 -13.41
C ALA A 385 -15.34 20.77 -14.93
N SER A 386 -14.48 21.65 -15.47
CA SER A 386 -14.23 21.74 -16.91
C SER A 386 -13.48 20.53 -17.48
N ARG A 387 -12.88 19.73 -16.60
CA ARG A 387 -12.20 18.48 -16.96
C ARG A 387 -13.14 17.29 -16.99
N PHE A 388 -14.46 17.45 -16.84
CA PHE A 388 -15.43 16.37 -16.94
C PHE A 388 -16.13 16.43 -18.29
N SER A 389 -16.28 15.30 -18.98
CA SER A 389 -17.06 15.26 -20.21
C SER A 389 -18.53 15.58 -19.92
N ASP A 390 -19.24 16.13 -20.91
CA ASP A 390 -20.66 16.45 -20.78
C ASP A 390 -21.48 15.20 -20.41
N GLU A 391 -21.19 14.06 -21.05
CA GLU A 391 -21.81 12.77 -20.74
C GLU A 391 -21.64 12.37 -19.27
N LEU A 392 -20.42 12.52 -18.74
CA LEU A 392 -20.14 12.18 -17.34
C LEU A 392 -20.88 13.12 -16.40
N MET A 393 -20.88 14.43 -16.68
CA MET A 393 -21.60 15.40 -15.85
C MET A 393 -23.11 15.10 -15.82
N GLU A 394 -23.72 14.81 -16.97
CA GLU A 394 -25.13 14.40 -17.06
C GLU A 394 -25.42 13.15 -16.21
N GLU A 395 -24.58 12.12 -16.30
CA GLU A 395 -24.73 10.90 -15.49
C GLU A 395 -24.62 11.20 -13.99
N LEU A 396 -23.62 12.00 -13.58
CA LEU A 396 -23.39 12.34 -12.18
C LEU A 396 -24.56 13.13 -11.59
N TYR A 397 -25.12 14.11 -12.32
CA TYR A 397 -26.31 14.84 -11.87
C TYR A 397 -27.56 13.97 -11.79
N ALA A 398 -27.71 13.02 -12.72
CA ALA A 398 -28.87 12.14 -12.73
C ALA A 398 -28.83 11.11 -11.59
N THR A 399 -27.62 10.65 -11.22
CA THR A 399 -27.47 9.47 -10.35
C THR A 399 -26.92 9.76 -8.96
N CYS A 400 -26.14 10.83 -8.78
CA CYS A 400 -25.43 11.16 -7.54
C CYS A 400 -25.57 12.64 -7.10
N PRO A 401 -26.69 13.35 -7.32
CA PRO A 401 -26.75 14.80 -7.08
C PRO A 401 -26.45 15.18 -5.62
N SER A 402 -26.80 14.36 -4.64
CA SER A 402 -26.50 14.61 -3.22
C SER A 402 -25.00 14.57 -2.92
N GLN A 403 -24.20 13.89 -3.74
CA GLN A 403 -22.75 13.76 -3.58
C GLN A 403 -21.98 14.90 -4.24
N LEU A 404 -22.61 15.72 -5.08
CA LEU A 404 -21.95 16.78 -5.81
C LEU A 404 -22.16 18.14 -5.13
N ARG A 405 -21.12 18.97 -5.17
CA ARG A 405 -21.21 20.39 -4.86
C ARG A 405 -20.32 21.16 -5.81
N ILE A 406 -20.88 22.14 -6.52
CA ILE A 406 -20.13 23.00 -7.42
C ILE A 406 -19.95 24.37 -6.79
N ASN A 407 -18.74 24.91 -6.90
CA ASN A 407 -18.41 26.27 -6.49
C ASN A 407 -17.46 26.89 -7.54
N GLY A 408 -18.02 27.70 -8.45
CA GLY A 408 -17.28 28.18 -9.61
C GLY A 408 -16.82 27.01 -10.48
N ARG A 409 -15.50 26.91 -10.73
CA ARG A 409 -14.89 25.79 -11.47
C ARG A 409 -14.66 24.54 -10.62
N ALA A 410 -14.77 24.62 -9.30
CA ALA A 410 -14.51 23.47 -8.44
C ALA A 410 -15.74 22.54 -8.37
N LEU A 411 -15.56 21.29 -8.77
CA LEU A 411 -16.48 20.18 -8.50
C LEU A 411 -15.99 19.43 -7.26
N ILE A 412 -16.79 19.43 -6.21
CA ILE A 412 -16.52 18.73 -4.96
C ILE A 412 -17.39 17.47 -4.91
N ILE A 413 -16.74 16.32 -4.81
CA ILE A 413 -17.39 15.02 -4.61
C ILE A 413 -17.30 14.67 -3.12
N LYS A 414 -18.44 14.64 -2.43
CA LYS A 414 -18.50 14.48 -0.97
C LYS A 414 -17.92 13.16 -0.49
N HIS A 415 -18.15 12.08 -1.22
CA HIS A 415 -17.63 10.74 -0.91
C HIS A 415 -17.32 9.98 -2.20
N CYS A 416 -16.12 9.41 -2.28
CA CYS A 416 -15.73 8.55 -3.39
C CYS A 416 -14.70 7.51 -2.97
N TYR A 417 -14.74 6.34 -3.61
CA TYR A 417 -13.67 5.36 -3.55
C TYR A 417 -12.78 5.51 -4.78
N VAL A 418 -11.48 5.34 -4.58
CA VAL A 418 -10.50 5.22 -5.65
C VAL A 418 -9.96 3.79 -5.64
N GLU A 419 -9.88 3.20 -6.82
CA GLU A 419 -9.45 1.82 -7.02
C GLU A 419 -8.63 1.70 -8.30
N ARG A 420 -7.69 0.75 -8.34
CA ARG A 420 -6.91 0.46 -9.53
C ARG A 420 -7.83 0.09 -10.69
N ARG A 421 -7.62 0.68 -11.86
CA ARG A 421 -8.38 0.37 -13.08
C ARG A 421 -7.95 -1.01 -13.60
N MET A 422 -8.94 -1.83 -13.90
CA MET A 422 -8.76 -3.13 -14.57
C MET A 422 -9.62 -3.14 -15.84
N ASN A 423 -9.26 -3.96 -16.83
CA ASN A 423 -10.14 -4.20 -17.96
C ASN A 423 -11.34 -5.06 -17.47
N PRO A 424 -12.58 -4.58 -17.58
CA PRO A 424 -13.75 -5.39 -17.22
C PRO A 424 -13.75 -6.71 -18.00
N LEU A 425 -13.95 -7.84 -17.31
CA LEU A 425 -13.88 -9.17 -17.92
C LEU A 425 -14.81 -9.30 -19.13
N ASN A 426 -16.01 -8.71 -19.08
CA ASN A 426 -16.95 -8.75 -20.19
C ASN A 426 -16.48 -8.01 -21.44
N LEU A 427 -15.57 -7.03 -21.32
CA LEU A 427 -14.95 -6.36 -22.46
C LEU A 427 -13.74 -7.16 -22.95
N TYR A 428 -12.91 -7.64 -22.02
CA TYR A 428 -11.77 -8.52 -22.35
C TYR A 428 -12.20 -9.73 -23.20
N LEU A 429 -13.26 -10.44 -22.78
CA LEU A 429 -13.77 -11.62 -23.48
C LEU A 429 -14.33 -11.34 -24.89
N GLN A 430 -14.55 -10.08 -25.28
CA GLN A 430 -15.00 -9.74 -26.64
C GLN A 430 -13.85 -9.73 -27.65
N GLU A 431 -12.63 -9.51 -27.18
CA GLU A 431 -11.43 -9.35 -28.02
C GLU A 431 -10.40 -10.47 -27.79
N ALA A 432 -10.55 -11.23 -26.71
CA ALA A 432 -9.65 -12.33 -26.35
C ALA A 432 -9.74 -13.51 -27.34
N SER A 433 -8.59 -14.10 -27.63
CA SER A 433 -8.45 -15.39 -28.32
C SER A 433 -8.93 -16.55 -27.44
N ASP A 434 -9.19 -17.72 -28.04
CA ASP A 434 -9.62 -18.91 -27.29
C ASP A 434 -8.63 -19.32 -26.19
N ASP A 435 -7.32 -19.19 -26.44
CA ASP A 435 -6.27 -19.48 -25.46
C ASP A 435 -6.33 -18.47 -24.29
N GLU A 436 -6.46 -17.17 -24.59
CA GLU A 436 -6.62 -16.12 -23.58
C GLU A 436 -7.91 -16.25 -22.76
N VAL A 437 -9.00 -16.76 -23.37
CA VAL A 437 -10.25 -17.07 -22.67
C VAL A 437 -10.04 -18.24 -21.70
N ASN A 438 -9.37 -19.30 -22.15
CA ASN A 438 -9.06 -20.46 -21.30
C ASN A 438 -8.14 -20.11 -20.11
N GLU A 439 -7.27 -19.11 -20.25
CA GLU A 439 -6.40 -18.65 -19.15
C GLU A 439 -7.15 -17.88 -18.04
N VAL A 440 -8.28 -17.24 -18.36
CA VAL A 440 -9.00 -16.35 -17.42
C VAL A 440 -10.32 -16.91 -16.88
N MET A 441 -10.83 -18.00 -17.46
CA MET A 441 -12.06 -18.70 -17.06
C MET A 441 -11.76 -19.92 -16.21
#